data_AF-A0A210PWP5-F1
#
_entry.id   AF-A0A210PWP5-F1
#
_cell.length_a   1.000
_cell.length_b   1.000
_cell.length_c   1.000
_cell.angle_alpha   90.00
_cell.angle_beta   90.00
_cell.angle_gamma   90.00
#
_symmetry.space_group_name_H-M   'P 1'
#
loop_
_entity.id
_entity.type
_entity.pdbx_description
1 polymer ?
#
loop_
_entity_poly.entity_id
_entity_poly.type
_entity_poly.pdbx_seq_one_letter_code
_entity_poly.pdbx_strand_id
1 'polypeptide(L)'
;MRKCYAVLWLVRVVLVLLPQTAYIHPDEFFQTVEVVAGDILGLDTYTPWEFNTTSPIRSVTLPFMILGPPLLLFNFLTIHFPRLETSYFILVLPRLVMVILTLVLDLSVYYMCRCLNLNEWMGLILVSSSYVTLTYLTRTFTNSFETMFFALLLAVLIREWKSTRSSTILNFKVLSTDVKERKSKKKFKPKKKIKSTFIAEIPSGTVLPMASLKVPPHLNATAQISQHPPQTILYSTWVVGVVWAGEKHFL
;
A
#
# COMPACT_ATOMS: atom_id res chain seq x y z
N MET A 1 20.17 -10.19 -17.07
CA MET A 1 19.53 -9.41 -15.98
C MET A 1 19.90 -9.90 -14.58
N ARG A 2 19.74 -11.19 -14.23
CA ARG A 2 20.12 -11.72 -12.90
C ARG A 2 21.57 -11.42 -12.49
N LYS A 3 22.51 -11.63 -13.42
CA LYS A 3 23.94 -11.31 -13.21
C LYS A 3 24.16 -9.81 -12.96
N CYS A 4 23.48 -8.95 -13.72
CA CYS A 4 23.56 -7.50 -13.55
C CYS A 4 23.05 -7.07 -12.16
N TYR A 5 21.93 -7.63 -11.72
CA TYR A 5 21.41 -7.39 -10.37
C TYR A 5 22.40 -7.87 -9.30
N ALA A 6 22.97 -9.07 -9.45
CA ALA A 6 23.96 -9.59 -8.50
C ALA A 6 25.22 -8.69 -8.42
N VAL A 7 25.67 -8.15 -9.56
CA VAL A 7 26.76 -7.17 -9.60
C VAL A 7 26.37 -5.89 -8.86
N LEU A 8 25.18 -5.33 -9.10
CA LEU A 8 24.72 -4.12 -8.40
C LEU A 8 24.58 -4.34 -6.89
N TRP A 9 24.12 -5.52 -6.47
CA TRP A 9 24.05 -5.86 -5.05
C TRP A 9 25.45 -5.99 -4.42
N LEU A 10 26.39 -6.60 -5.13
CA LEU A 10 27.79 -6.64 -4.70
C LEU A 10 28.39 -5.24 -4.59
N VAL A 11 28.06 -4.35 -5.54
CA VAL A 11 28.46 -2.93 -5.49
C VAL A 11 27.95 -2.27 -4.21
N ARG A 12 26.69 -2.52 -3.77
CA ARG A 12 26.18 -1.99 -2.48
C ARG A 12 27.05 -2.42 -1.30
N VAL A 13 27.42 -3.70 -1.24
CA VAL A 13 28.27 -4.24 -0.16
C VAL A 13 29.65 -3.60 -0.20
N VAL A 14 30.29 -3.56 -1.37
CA VAL A 14 31.62 -2.94 -1.54
C VAL A 14 31.61 -1.47 -1.16
N LEU A 15 30.58 -0.72 -1.58
CA LEU A 15 30.44 0.68 -1.25
C LEU A 15 30.34 0.91 0.27
N VAL A 16 29.67 0.02 1.01
CA VAL A 16 29.57 0.13 2.47
C VAL A 16 30.88 -0.18 3.20
N LEU A 17 31.66 -1.13 2.66
CA LEU A 17 32.98 -1.48 3.22
C LEU A 17 34.03 -0.41 2.93
N LEU A 18 33.88 0.34 1.83
CA LEU A 18 34.83 1.41 1.53
C LEU A 18 34.56 2.63 2.42
N PRO A 19 35.60 3.24 3.00
CA PRO A 19 35.44 4.50 3.72
C PRO A 19 35.02 5.60 2.73
N GLN A 20 33.75 5.98 2.77
CA GLN A 20 33.21 7.04 1.92
C GLN A 20 33.41 8.40 2.60
N THR A 21 34.24 9.24 1.98
CA THR A 21 34.56 10.61 2.44
C THR A 21 33.54 11.67 1.97
N ALA A 22 32.48 11.26 1.28
CA ALA A 22 31.47 12.17 0.74
C ALA A 22 30.56 12.75 1.85
N TYR A 23 30.05 13.98 1.61
CA TYR A 23 29.35 14.91 2.52
C TYR A 23 28.02 14.44 3.15
N ILE A 24 27.74 13.14 3.24
CA ILE A 24 26.54 12.57 3.87
C ILE A 24 26.64 12.60 5.43
N HIS A 25 27.68 13.26 5.95
CA HIS A 25 28.36 12.96 7.20
C HIS A 25 27.82 13.59 8.51
N PRO A 26 26.95 14.62 8.57
CA PRO A 26 26.50 15.08 9.88
C PRO A 26 25.42 14.17 10.50
N ASP A 27 24.37 13.84 9.75
CA ASP A 27 23.19 13.16 10.31
C ASP A 27 23.45 11.67 10.60
N GLU A 28 24.31 11.02 9.81
CA GLU A 28 24.65 9.60 10.02
C GLU A 28 25.51 9.40 11.28
N PHE A 29 26.35 10.38 11.60
CA PHE A 29 27.29 10.26 12.71
C PHE A 29 26.69 10.88 13.96
N PHE A 30 26.46 12.20 13.96
CA PHE A 30 26.08 12.95 15.16
C PHE A 30 24.64 12.70 15.59
N GLN A 31 23.73 12.36 14.67
CA GLN A 31 22.30 12.19 14.98
C GLN A 31 21.86 10.73 15.09
N THR A 32 22.73 9.75 14.82
CA THR A 32 22.38 8.32 14.92
C THR A 32 23.49 7.48 15.54
N VAL A 33 24.61 7.28 14.86
CA VAL A 33 25.66 6.35 15.34
C VAL A 33 26.25 6.79 16.67
N GLU A 34 26.60 8.08 16.82
CA GLU A 34 27.26 8.61 18.02
C GLU A 34 26.36 8.48 19.26
N VAL A 35 25.10 8.91 19.16
CA VAL A 35 24.14 8.84 20.28
C VAL A 35 23.92 7.41 20.77
N VAL A 36 23.73 6.47 19.84
CA VAL A 36 23.49 5.05 20.20
C VAL A 36 24.78 4.37 20.68
N ALA A 37 25.93 4.70 20.10
CA ALA A 37 27.21 4.13 20.49
C ALA A 37 27.68 4.62 21.86
N GLY A 38 27.43 5.89 22.21
CA GLY A 38 27.70 6.43 23.54
C GLY A 38 27.02 5.63 24.64
N ASP A 39 25.72 5.39 24.48
CA ASP A 39 24.92 4.68 25.48
C ASP A 39 25.23 3.16 25.56
N ILE A 40 25.54 2.51 24.44
CA ILE A 40 25.78 1.05 24.41
C ILE A 40 27.23 0.68 24.76
N LEU A 41 28.19 1.43 24.23
CA LEU A 41 29.62 1.14 24.40
C LEU A 41 30.23 1.94 25.56
N GLY A 42 29.48 2.87 26.16
CA GLY A 42 29.97 3.73 27.24
C GLY A 42 31.05 4.71 26.77
N LEU A 43 30.99 5.13 25.49
CA LEU A 43 31.93 6.09 24.91
C LEU A 43 31.58 7.52 25.32
N ASP A 44 32.59 8.38 25.44
CA ASP A 44 32.38 9.81 25.67
C ASP A 44 31.92 10.46 24.36
N THR A 45 30.62 10.73 24.25
CA THR A 45 29.96 11.22 23.04
C THR A 45 29.10 12.44 23.32
N TYR A 46 28.93 13.31 22.33
CA TYR A 46 28.08 14.48 22.46
C TYR A 46 26.63 14.17 22.05
N THR A 47 25.71 14.22 23.01
CA THR A 47 24.27 14.10 22.71
C THR A 47 23.71 15.43 22.20
N PRO A 48 23.22 15.50 20.95
CA PRO A 48 22.61 16.72 20.42
C PRO A 48 21.38 17.15 21.20
N TRP A 49 21.10 18.46 21.18
CA TRP A 49 19.93 19.07 21.82
C TRP A 49 18.60 18.45 21.36
N GLU A 50 18.56 17.83 20.18
CA GLU A 50 17.37 17.18 19.60
C GLU A 50 16.83 16.01 20.43
N PHE A 51 17.73 15.37 21.21
CA PHE A 51 17.43 14.22 22.07
C PHE A 51 17.38 14.59 23.56
N ASN A 52 17.38 15.89 23.89
CA ASN A 52 17.29 16.36 25.27
C ASN A 52 15.92 16.04 25.88
N THR A 53 15.90 15.67 27.16
CA THR A 53 14.69 15.33 27.92
C THR A 53 13.78 16.54 28.16
N THR A 54 14.33 17.75 28.18
CA THR A 54 13.54 18.98 28.43
C THR A 54 12.71 19.43 27.23
N SER A 55 13.14 19.12 26.02
CA SER A 55 12.47 19.54 24.77
C SER A 55 12.82 18.59 23.61
N PRO A 56 12.38 17.32 23.65
CA PRO A 56 12.71 16.36 22.61
C PRO A 56 11.98 16.70 21.31
N ILE A 57 12.72 16.78 20.20
CA ILE A 57 12.14 17.00 18.85
C ILE A 57 12.30 15.77 17.96
N ARG A 58 13.15 14.81 18.33
CA ARG A 58 13.35 13.55 17.60
C ARG A 58 13.20 12.34 18.50
N SER A 59 12.71 11.26 17.90
CA SER A 59 12.60 9.97 18.58
C SER A 59 13.90 9.19 18.49
N VAL A 60 14.41 8.78 19.64
CA VAL A 60 15.59 7.91 19.80
C VAL A 60 15.27 6.44 19.50
N THR A 61 13.99 6.07 19.53
CA THR A 61 13.54 4.67 19.51
C THR A 61 13.95 3.90 18.25
N LEU A 62 13.74 4.49 17.07
CA LEU A 62 14.09 3.86 15.80
C LEU A 62 15.62 3.69 15.67
N PRO A 63 16.45 4.74 15.83
CA PRO A 63 17.91 4.58 15.84
C PRO A 63 18.39 3.46 16.76
N PHE A 64 17.88 3.38 18.00
CA PHE A 64 18.26 2.33 18.94
C PHE A 64 17.84 0.92 18.50
N MET A 65 16.62 0.77 17.99
CA MET A 65 16.14 -0.53 17.52
C MET A 65 17.00 -1.09 16.39
N ILE A 66 17.60 -0.20 15.58
CA ILE A 66 18.36 -0.54 14.38
C ILE A 66 19.84 -0.73 14.68
N LEU A 67 20.45 0.26 15.31
CA LEU A 67 21.89 0.29 15.58
C LEU A 67 22.23 -0.48 16.86
N GLY A 68 21.26 -0.68 17.76
CA GLY A 68 21.48 -1.40 19.01
C GLY A 68 21.98 -2.83 18.79
N PRO A 69 21.28 -3.68 18.02
CA PRO A 69 21.73 -5.05 17.76
C PRO A 69 23.16 -5.16 17.18
N PRO A 70 23.55 -4.43 16.11
CA PRO A 70 24.92 -4.53 15.59
C PRO A 70 25.99 -4.00 16.56
N LEU A 71 25.69 -2.98 17.37
CA LEU A 71 26.63 -2.44 18.35
C LEU A 71 26.76 -3.32 19.60
N LEU A 72 25.69 -3.97 20.04
CA LEU A 72 25.75 -5.00 21.09
C LEU A 72 26.56 -6.21 20.63
N LEU A 73 26.35 -6.66 19.39
CA LEU A 73 27.16 -7.71 18.79
C LEU A 73 28.64 -7.30 18.71
N PHE A 74 28.92 -6.04 18.34
CA PHE A 74 30.28 -5.50 18.34
C PHE A 74 30.91 -5.56 19.74
N ASN A 75 30.20 -5.09 20.76
CA ASN A 75 30.68 -5.14 22.16
C ASN A 75 30.95 -6.58 22.62
N PHE A 76 30.08 -7.52 22.27
CA PHE A 76 30.31 -8.93 22.56
C PHE A 76 31.57 -9.47 21.85
N LEU A 77 31.78 -9.09 20.59
CA LEU A 77 32.94 -9.52 19.81
C LEU A 77 34.25 -8.91 20.31
N THR A 78 34.27 -7.65 20.78
CA THR A 78 35.47 -7.00 21.31
C THR A 78 35.92 -7.64 22.63
N ILE A 79 35.00 -8.10 23.48
CA ILE A 79 35.32 -8.86 24.70
C ILE A 79 36.09 -10.15 24.36
N HIS A 80 35.71 -10.85 23.29
CA HIS A 80 36.37 -12.08 22.86
C HIS A 80 37.61 -11.86 21.97
N PHE A 81 37.63 -10.77 21.21
CA PHE A 81 38.67 -10.43 20.25
C PHE A 81 39.04 -8.95 20.37
N PRO A 82 39.93 -8.58 21.31
CA PRO A 82 40.28 -7.17 21.57
C PRO A 82 40.96 -6.48 20.37
N ARG A 83 41.50 -7.25 19.42
CA ARG A 83 42.07 -6.71 18.17
C ARG A 83 41.04 -6.10 17.22
N LEU A 84 39.73 -6.30 17.45
CA LEU A 84 38.65 -5.75 16.63
C LEU A 84 38.18 -4.37 17.10
N GLU A 85 38.73 -3.85 18.20
CA GLU A 85 38.39 -2.53 18.72
C GLU A 85 38.95 -1.44 17.80
N THR A 86 38.19 -1.10 16.76
CA THR A 86 38.55 -0.06 15.80
C THR A 86 37.29 0.72 15.44
N SER A 87 37.39 2.06 15.40
CA SER A 87 36.26 2.97 15.08
C SER A 87 35.61 2.67 13.72
N TYR A 88 36.37 2.06 12.81
CA TYR A 88 35.86 1.56 11.53
C TYR A 88 34.69 0.58 11.69
N PHE A 89 34.77 -0.38 12.62
CA PHE A 89 33.73 -1.40 12.78
C PHE A 89 32.45 -0.85 13.41
N ILE A 90 32.57 0.13 14.31
CA ILE A 90 31.43 0.86 14.90
C ILE A 90 30.55 1.48 13.81
N LEU A 91 31.17 1.94 12.71
CA LEU A 91 30.49 2.53 11.57
C LEU A 91 30.02 1.51 10.54
N VAL A 92 30.85 0.53 10.19
CA VAL A 92 30.58 -0.40 9.10
C VAL A 92 29.57 -1.48 9.49
N LEU A 93 29.57 -1.95 10.73
CA LEU A 93 28.64 -2.99 11.17
C LEU A 93 27.16 -2.56 11.03
N PRO A 94 26.73 -1.39 11.53
CA PRO A 94 25.37 -0.91 11.28
C PRO A 94 25.03 -0.77 9.80
N ARG A 95 25.96 -0.31 8.96
CA ARG A 95 25.74 -0.19 7.51
C ARG A 95 25.58 -1.55 6.83
N LEU A 96 26.27 -2.60 7.29
CA LEU A 96 26.06 -3.95 6.77
C LEU A 96 24.66 -4.46 7.06
N VAL A 97 24.12 -4.16 8.25
CA VAL A 97 22.71 -4.44 8.58
C VAL A 97 21.78 -3.68 7.64
N MET A 98 22.07 -2.41 7.34
CA MET A 98 21.30 -1.63 6.36
C MET A 98 21.30 -2.25 4.97
N VAL A 99 22.46 -2.74 4.48
CA VAL A 99 22.53 -3.42 3.18
C VAL A 99 21.65 -4.66 3.17
N ILE A 100 21.65 -5.45 4.24
CA ILE A 100 20.75 -6.61 4.36
C ILE A 100 19.29 -6.15 4.33
N LEU A 101 18.95 -5.09 5.06
CA LEU A 101 17.60 -4.53 5.08
C LEU A 101 17.15 -3.98 3.72
N THR A 102 18.07 -3.52 2.86
CA THR A 102 17.70 -3.13 1.48
C THR A 102 17.10 -4.28 0.67
N LEU A 103 17.32 -5.54 1.06
CA LEU A 103 16.62 -6.69 0.46
C LEU A 103 15.11 -6.63 0.68
N VAL A 104 14.64 -6.02 1.78
CA VAL A 104 13.21 -5.82 2.03
C VAL A 104 12.59 -4.93 0.95
N LEU A 105 13.30 -3.86 0.56
CA LEU A 105 12.90 -3.01 -0.56
C LEU A 105 12.91 -3.79 -1.87
N ASP A 106 13.98 -4.52 -2.16
CA ASP A 106 14.11 -5.29 -3.40
C ASP A 106 12.98 -6.36 -3.50
N LEU A 107 12.67 -7.05 -2.40
CA LEU A 107 11.56 -8.00 -2.32
C LEU A 107 10.21 -7.31 -2.56
N SER A 108 9.99 -6.15 -1.95
CA SER A 108 8.77 -5.36 -2.15
C SER A 108 8.56 -5.02 -3.62
N VAL A 109 9.61 -4.54 -4.30
CA VAL A 109 9.60 -4.23 -5.73
C VAL A 109 9.34 -5.46 -6.56
N TYR A 110 10.00 -6.58 -6.26
CA TYR A 110 9.79 -7.85 -6.93
C TYR A 110 8.32 -8.30 -6.85
N TYR A 111 7.71 -8.24 -5.65
CA TYR A 111 6.29 -8.58 -5.46
C TYR A 111 5.36 -7.63 -6.22
N MET A 112 5.63 -6.32 -6.19
CA MET A 112 4.86 -5.33 -6.95
C MET A 112 4.90 -5.59 -8.45
N CYS A 113 6.08 -5.80 -9.03
CA CYS A 113 6.24 -6.10 -10.45
C CYS A 113 5.47 -7.37 -10.85
N ARG A 114 5.56 -8.43 -10.05
CA ARG A 114 4.78 -9.66 -10.24
C ARG A 114 3.28 -9.44 -10.16
N CYS A 115 2.81 -8.61 -9.23
CA CYS A 115 1.39 -8.27 -9.15
C CYS A 115 0.97 -7.49 -10.40
N LEU A 116 1.78 -6.58 -10.90
CA LEU A 116 1.43 -5.79 -12.09
C LEU A 116 1.67 -6.51 -13.42
N ASN A 117 2.14 -7.77 -13.41
CA ASN A 117 2.57 -8.52 -14.59
C ASN A 117 3.66 -7.78 -15.40
N LEU A 118 4.56 -7.09 -14.71
CA LEU A 118 5.73 -6.40 -15.27
C LEU A 118 6.98 -7.28 -15.11
N ASN A 119 8.01 -7.01 -15.93
CA ASN A 119 9.30 -7.68 -15.83
C ASN A 119 10.00 -7.35 -14.50
N GLU A 120 10.03 -8.32 -13.57
CA GLU A 120 10.55 -8.12 -12.22
C GLU A 120 12.04 -7.76 -12.18
N TRP A 121 12.83 -8.36 -13.08
CA TRP A 121 14.27 -8.10 -13.15
C TRP A 121 14.60 -6.68 -13.62
N MET A 122 13.76 -6.09 -14.47
CA MET A 122 13.95 -4.71 -14.92
C MET A 122 13.68 -3.74 -13.77
N GLY A 123 12.60 -3.97 -13.00
CA GLY A 123 12.29 -3.16 -11.81
C GLY A 123 13.39 -3.23 -10.75
N LEU A 124 13.89 -4.45 -10.48
CA LEU A 124 15.01 -4.65 -9.55
C LEU A 124 16.28 -3.94 -10.00
N ILE A 125 16.66 -4.02 -11.28
CA ILE A 125 17.84 -3.32 -11.80
C ILE A 125 17.65 -1.80 -11.71
N LEU A 126 16.47 -1.28 -12.02
CA LEU A 126 16.19 0.14 -11.99
C LEU A 126 16.31 0.71 -10.57
N VAL A 127 15.71 0.04 -9.58
CA VAL A 127 15.83 0.45 -8.18
C VAL A 127 17.27 0.30 -7.70
N SER A 128 17.90 -0.85 -7.99
CA SER A 128 19.25 -1.15 -7.52
C SER A 128 20.35 -0.26 -8.10
N SER A 129 20.16 0.23 -9.32
CA SER A 129 21.08 1.17 -9.98
C SER A 129 20.84 2.63 -9.60
N SER A 130 19.75 2.92 -8.87
CA SER A 130 19.44 4.29 -8.48
C SER A 130 20.46 4.83 -7.47
N TYR A 131 20.81 6.10 -7.62
CA TYR A 131 21.71 6.79 -6.69
C TYR A 131 21.20 6.66 -5.24
N VAL A 132 19.89 6.83 -5.04
CA VAL A 132 19.25 6.77 -3.72
C VAL A 132 19.48 5.43 -3.03
N THR A 133 19.31 4.32 -3.76
CA THR A 133 19.52 3.00 -3.18
C THR A 133 20.98 2.71 -2.87
N LEU A 134 21.91 3.17 -3.71
CA LEU A 134 23.34 2.94 -3.51
C LEU A 134 23.92 3.77 -2.35
N THR A 135 23.49 5.03 -2.19
CA THR A 135 24.13 5.99 -1.28
C THR A 135 23.35 6.33 -0.03
N TYR A 136 22.01 6.36 -0.07
CA TYR A 136 21.19 6.76 1.09
C TYR A 136 20.60 5.55 1.81
N LEU A 137 20.02 4.59 1.08
CA LEU A 137 19.34 3.45 1.70
C LEU A 137 20.28 2.44 2.37
N THR A 138 21.57 2.51 2.04
CA THR A 138 22.65 1.73 2.68
C THR A 138 23.19 2.38 3.96
N ARG A 139 22.74 3.60 4.30
CA ARG A 139 23.18 4.34 5.48
C ARG A 139 22.14 4.29 6.58
N THR A 140 22.56 4.53 7.81
CA THR A 140 21.77 4.40 9.04
C THR A 140 20.82 5.57 9.26
N PHE A 141 20.04 5.94 8.24
CA PHE A 141 19.00 6.96 8.35
C PHE A 141 17.65 6.35 8.68
N THR A 142 16.88 6.99 9.55
CA THR A 142 15.47 6.62 9.82
C THR A 142 14.63 6.68 8.55
N ASN A 143 14.91 7.64 7.66
CA ASN A 143 14.25 7.78 6.36
C ASN A 143 14.42 6.51 5.49
N SER A 144 15.57 5.83 5.59
CA SER A 144 15.80 4.60 4.84
C SER A 144 14.86 3.48 5.30
N PHE A 145 14.57 3.40 6.59
CA PHE A 145 13.61 2.45 7.15
C PHE A 145 12.18 2.77 6.76
N GLU A 146 11.79 4.03 6.89
CA GLU A 146 10.47 4.48 6.49
C GLU A 146 10.21 4.14 5.03
N THR A 147 11.23 4.32 4.17
CA THR A 147 11.16 3.92 2.75
C THR A 147 10.94 2.42 2.58
N MET A 148 11.66 1.57 3.34
CA MET A 148 11.52 0.11 3.26
C MET A 148 10.13 -0.36 3.75
N PHE A 149 9.64 0.18 4.87
CA PHE A 149 8.31 -0.14 5.39
C PHE A 149 7.20 0.38 4.49
N PHE A 150 7.36 1.58 3.93
CA PHE A 150 6.43 2.15 2.98
C PHE A 150 6.37 1.31 1.70
N ALA A 151 7.50 0.84 1.19
CA ALA A 151 7.55 -0.04 0.03
C ALA A 151 6.85 -1.38 0.29
N LEU A 152 7.03 -1.98 1.47
CA LEU A 152 6.31 -3.18 1.88
C LEU A 152 4.80 -2.94 1.94
N LEU A 153 4.37 -1.85 2.57
CA LEU A 153 2.96 -1.47 2.67
C LEU A 153 2.35 -1.29 1.28
N LEU A 154 3.06 -0.61 0.38
CA LEU A 154 2.65 -0.42 -1.00
C LEU A 154 2.53 -1.76 -1.75
N ALA A 155 3.45 -2.69 -1.52
CA ALA A 155 3.39 -4.03 -2.11
C ALA A 155 2.14 -4.80 -1.66
N VAL A 156 1.78 -4.74 -0.38
CA VAL A 156 0.54 -5.32 0.15
C VAL A 156 -0.68 -4.64 -0.46
N LEU A 157 -0.70 -3.31 -0.53
CA LEU A 157 -1.82 -2.55 -1.09
C LEU A 157 -2.06 -2.89 -2.57
N ILE A 158 -1.00 -3.01 -3.37
CA ILE A 158 -1.11 -3.38 -4.79
C ILE A 158 -1.64 -4.80 -4.96
N ARG A 159 -1.23 -5.73 -4.08
CA ARG A 159 -1.75 -7.10 -4.06
C ARG A 159 -3.25 -7.11 -3.81
N GLU A 160 -3.71 -6.40 -2.78
CA GLU A 160 -5.13 -6.32 -2.45
C GLU A 160 -5.93 -5.63 -3.55
N TRP A 161 -5.42 -4.52 -4.11
CA TRP A 161 -6.05 -3.83 -5.22
C TRP A 161 -6.26 -4.73 -6.44
N LYS A 162 -5.26 -5.55 -6.79
CA LYS A 162 -5.38 -6.52 -7.89
C LYS A 162 -6.42 -7.60 -7.60
N SER A 163 -6.46 -8.09 -6.37
CA SER A 163 -7.44 -9.10 -5.93
C SER A 163 -8.88 -8.59 -6.05
N THR A 164 -9.14 -7.38 -5.53
CA THR A 164 -10.44 -6.72 -5.62
C THR A 164 -10.83 -6.47 -7.08
N ARG A 165 -9.93 -5.89 -7.88
CA ARG A 165 -10.19 -5.62 -9.31
C ARG A 165 -10.53 -6.89 -10.08
N SER A 166 -9.81 -7.98 -9.85
CA SER A 166 -10.06 -9.27 -10.50
C SER A 166 -11.45 -9.81 -10.16
N SER A 167 -11.84 -9.70 -8.88
CA SER A 167 -13.15 -10.09 -8.38
C SER A 167 -14.27 -9.26 -9.01
N THR A 168 -14.11 -7.94 -9.11
CA THR A 168 -15.08 -7.04 -9.76
C THR A 168 -15.26 -7.37 -11.24
N ILE A 169 -14.17 -7.63 -11.98
CA ILE A 169 -14.22 -7.99 -13.40
C ILE A 169 -14.95 -9.32 -13.60
N LEU A 170 -14.68 -10.32 -12.76
CA LEU A 170 -15.38 -11.61 -12.80
C LEU A 170 -16.87 -11.45 -12.52
N ASN A 171 -17.24 -10.72 -11.46
CA ASN A 171 -18.63 -10.47 -11.12
C ASN A 171 -19.37 -9.74 -12.25
N PHE A 172 -18.75 -8.74 -12.87
CA PHE A 172 -19.33 -8.04 -14.03
C PHE A 172 -19.51 -8.97 -15.23
N LYS A 173 -18.54 -9.85 -15.50
CA LYS A 173 -18.61 -10.82 -16.60
C LYS A 173 -19.75 -11.82 -16.39
N VAL A 174 -19.89 -12.36 -15.17
CA VAL A 174 -20.99 -13.26 -14.78
C VAL A 174 -22.35 -12.57 -14.92
N LEU A 175 -22.47 -11.34 -14.41
CA LEU A 175 -23.71 -10.57 -14.53
C LEU A 175 -24.09 -10.33 -16.01
N SER A 176 -23.09 -10.05 -16.86
CA SER A 176 -23.32 -9.84 -18.29
C SER A 176 -23.78 -11.11 -19.02
N THR A 177 -23.27 -12.29 -18.63
CA THR A 177 -23.69 -13.58 -19.19
C THR A 177 -25.11 -13.95 -18.78
N ASP A 178 -25.47 -13.73 -17.50
CA ASP A 178 -26.82 -13.99 -16.99
C ASP A 178 -27.86 -13.11 -17.69
N VAL A 179 -27.54 -11.83 -17.91
CA VAL A 179 -28.41 -10.91 -18.64
C VAL A 179 -28.60 -11.36 -20.10
N LYS A 180 -27.53 -11.83 -20.76
CA LYS A 180 -27.60 -12.33 -22.14
C LYS A 180 -28.46 -13.59 -22.25
N GLU A 181 -28.33 -14.52 -21.30
CA GLU A 181 -29.12 -15.76 -21.27
C GLU A 181 -30.62 -15.47 -21.04
N ARG A 182 -30.94 -14.54 -20.12
CA ARG A 182 -32.34 -14.09 -19.90
C ARG A 182 -32.95 -13.44 -21.13
N LYS A 183 -32.18 -12.65 -21.89
CA LYS A 183 -32.63 -12.06 -23.16
C LYS A 183 -32.85 -13.13 -24.25
N SER A 184 -32.00 -14.14 -24.33
CA SER A 184 -32.16 -15.28 -25.24
C SER A 184 -33.44 -16.08 -24.92
N LYS A 185 -33.66 -16.43 -23.64
CA LYS A 185 -34.88 -17.12 -23.18
C LYS A 185 -36.16 -16.31 -23.43
N LYS A 186 -36.10 -14.98 -23.35
CA LYS A 186 -37.26 -14.11 -23.71
C LYS A 186 -37.54 -14.08 -25.22
N LYS A 187 -36.52 -14.15 -26.08
CA LYS A 187 -36.71 -14.24 -27.54
C LYS A 187 -37.24 -15.60 -27.99
N PHE A 188 -36.91 -16.69 -27.28
CA PHE A 188 -37.37 -18.05 -27.57
C PHE A 188 -38.70 -18.42 -26.87
N LYS A 189 -39.71 -17.55 -26.89
CA LYS A 189 -41.09 -17.96 -26.55
C LYS A 189 -41.88 -18.20 -27.84
N PRO A 190 -42.16 -19.45 -28.26
CA PRO A 190 -43.03 -19.69 -29.40
C PRO A 190 -44.43 -19.12 -29.11
N LYS A 191 -44.98 -18.34 -30.03
CA LYS A 191 -46.37 -17.86 -29.94
C LYS A 191 -47.30 -19.09 -29.93
N LYS A 192 -47.86 -19.44 -28.77
CA LYS A 192 -48.96 -20.43 -28.70
C LYS A 192 -50.14 -19.87 -29.52
N LYS A 193 -50.49 -20.51 -30.63
CA LYS A 193 -51.74 -20.27 -31.36
C LYS A 193 -52.90 -20.62 -30.42
N ILE A 194 -53.63 -19.61 -29.96
CA ILE A 194 -54.92 -19.78 -29.29
C ILE A 194 -55.92 -20.18 -30.39
N LYS A 195 -56.43 -21.42 -30.36
CA LYS A 195 -57.60 -21.81 -31.16
C LYS A 195 -58.83 -21.25 -30.46
N SER A 196 -59.51 -20.29 -31.09
CA SER A 196 -60.85 -19.85 -30.69
C SER A 196 -61.86 -20.91 -31.15
N THR A 197 -62.42 -21.68 -30.22
CA THR A 197 -63.64 -22.46 -30.46
C THR A 197 -64.78 -21.69 -29.78
N PHE A 198 -65.64 -21.10 -30.60
CA PHE A 198 -66.80 -20.32 -30.17
C PHE A 198 -68.00 -20.85 -30.96
N ILE A 199 -68.78 -21.76 -30.38
CA ILE A 199 -70.15 -22.18 -30.77
C ILE A 199 -70.77 -22.70 -29.45
N ALA A 200 -71.53 -21.89 -28.71
CA ALA A 200 -72.99 -21.69 -28.79
C ALA A 200 -73.80 -22.94 -28.39
N GLU A 201 -74.37 -22.91 -27.18
CA GLU A 201 -75.71 -23.46 -26.88
C GLU A 201 -76.19 -22.96 -25.50
N ILE A 202 -77.39 -22.39 -25.47
CA ILE A 202 -78.18 -22.07 -24.27
C ILE A 202 -79.39 -23.01 -24.31
N PRO A 203 -79.74 -23.66 -23.19
CA PRO A 203 -81.15 -23.69 -22.82
C PRO A 203 -81.39 -23.41 -21.32
N SER A 204 -82.27 -22.43 -21.11
CA SER A 204 -83.37 -22.33 -20.15
C SER A 204 -83.49 -23.41 -19.06
N GLY A 205 -83.47 -22.97 -17.79
CA GLY A 205 -83.83 -23.82 -16.65
C GLY A 205 -83.71 -23.12 -15.31
N THR A 206 -84.84 -22.71 -14.78
CA THR A 206 -85.12 -22.00 -13.53
C THR A 206 -84.55 -22.66 -12.26
N VAL A 207 -84.14 -21.83 -11.28
CA VAL A 207 -84.53 -21.83 -9.84
C VAL A 207 -83.40 -21.21 -8.99
N LEU A 208 -83.66 -20.05 -8.40
CA LEU A 208 -82.94 -19.55 -7.22
C LEU A 208 -83.61 -20.12 -5.96
N PRO A 209 -82.84 -20.28 -4.86
CA PRO A 209 -83.21 -19.48 -3.70
C PRO A 209 -82.05 -18.84 -2.94
N MET A 210 -82.43 -17.71 -2.35
CA MET A 210 -81.77 -16.82 -1.39
C MET A 210 -81.32 -17.49 -0.09
N ALA A 211 -80.19 -17.01 0.45
CA ALA A 211 -79.87 -16.69 1.87
C ALA A 211 -78.37 -16.90 2.13
N SER A 212 -77.60 -16.12 2.89
CA SER A 212 -77.76 -14.85 3.61
C SER A 212 -76.37 -14.48 4.16
N LEU A 213 -76.28 -13.28 4.76
CA LEU A 213 -75.19 -12.66 5.54
C LEU A 213 -74.03 -11.98 4.79
N LYS A 214 -73.52 -10.78 5.13
CA LYS A 214 -73.95 -9.54 5.85
C LYS A 214 -72.63 -8.78 6.16
N VAL A 215 -72.46 -7.63 5.50
CA VAL A 215 -71.78 -6.37 5.92
C VAL A 215 -70.23 -6.30 6.07
N PRO A 216 -69.59 -5.26 5.48
CA PRO A 216 -68.16 -4.93 5.61
C PRO A 216 -67.87 -3.83 6.66
N PRO A 217 -66.58 -3.55 6.94
CA PRO A 217 -66.15 -2.20 7.33
C PRO A 217 -65.00 -1.65 6.46
N HIS A 218 -65.35 -0.60 5.72
CA HIS A 218 -64.68 0.71 5.55
C HIS A 218 -63.13 0.88 5.57
N LEU A 219 -62.67 1.53 4.47
CA LEU A 219 -61.84 2.74 4.40
C LEU A 219 -60.41 2.77 5.01
N ASN A 220 -59.42 2.97 4.13
CA ASN A 220 -58.67 4.24 3.93
C ASN A 220 -57.36 3.93 3.16
N ALA A 221 -57.17 4.34 1.89
CA ALA A 221 -56.79 5.69 1.42
C ALA A 221 -55.63 6.26 2.27
N THR A 222 -54.43 6.54 1.76
CA THR A 222 -54.10 7.53 0.73
C THR A 222 -52.63 7.41 0.32
N ALA A 223 -52.33 7.55 -0.98
CA ALA A 223 -50.99 7.84 -1.47
C ALA A 223 -50.80 9.37 -1.49
N GLN A 224 -49.88 9.89 -0.68
CA GLN A 224 -49.42 11.27 -0.78
C GLN A 224 -48.07 11.35 -1.49
N ILE A 225 -48.03 12.21 -2.49
CA ILE A 225 -46.87 12.70 -3.23
C ILE A 225 -46.07 13.60 -2.29
N SER A 226 -44.77 13.31 -2.12
CA SER A 226 -43.81 14.24 -1.50
C SER A 226 -42.67 14.51 -2.48
N GLN A 227 -42.52 15.79 -2.80
CA GLN A 227 -41.44 16.36 -3.59
C GLN A 227 -40.20 16.51 -2.72
N HIS A 228 -39.06 15.96 -3.15
CA HIS A 228 -37.74 16.38 -2.68
C HIS A 228 -36.79 16.53 -3.89
N PRO A 229 -35.99 17.62 -3.96
CA PRO A 229 -35.13 17.91 -5.10
C PRO A 229 -33.87 17.02 -5.09
N PRO A 230 -33.21 16.83 -6.25
CA PRO A 230 -31.96 16.07 -6.32
C PRO A 230 -30.84 16.88 -5.67
N GLN A 231 -30.23 16.34 -4.61
CA GLN A 231 -28.98 16.88 -4.09
C GLN A 231 -27.83 16.48 -5.02
N THR A 232 -27.30 17.48 -5.70
CA THR A 232 -26.07 17.46 -6.49
C THR A 232 -24.88 17.22 -5.55
N ILE A 233 -24.31 16.02 -5.54
CA ILE A 233 -23.02 15.78 -4.87
C ILE A 233 -21.93 16.27 -5.81
N LEU A 234 -21.40 17.45 -5.47
CA LEU A 234 -20.26 18.08 -6.09
C LEU A 234 -18.99 17.30 -5.70
N TYR A 235 -18.39 16.56 -6.65
CA TYR A 235 -17.04 16.05 -6.47
C TYR A 235 -16.06 17.22 -6.60
N SER A 236 -15.62 17.77 -5.47
CA SER A 236 -14.48 18.68 -5.44
C SER A 236 -13.21 17.92 -5.81
N THR A 237 -12.70 18.24 -6.98
CA THR A 237 -11.38 17.83 -7.44
C THR A 237 -10.37 18.73 -6.72
N TRP A 238 -9.63 18.18 -5.76
CA TRP A 238 -8.40 18.80 -5.28
C TRP A 238 -7.32 18.58 -6.35
N VAL A 239 -7.31 19.47 -7.34
CA VAL A 239 -6.15 19.70 -8.19
C VAL A 239 -5.19 20.55 -7.38
N VAL A 240 -4.19 19.93 -6.77
CA VAL A 240 -3.03 20.65 -6.23
C VAL A 240 -2.23 21.13 -7.44
N GLY A 241 -2.50 22.38 -7.83
CA GLY A 241 -1.70 23.12 -8.78
C GLY A 241 -0.32 23.39 -8.20
N VAL A 242 0.70 22.89 -8.88
CA VAL A 242 2.08 23.34 -8.75
C VAL A 242 2.13 24.79 -9.23
N VAL A 243 2.09 25.74 -8.30
CA VAL A 243 2.40 27.15 -8.60
C VAL A 243 3.91 27.30 -8.51
N TRP A 244 4.53 27.26 -9.68
CA TRP A 244 5.87 27.79 -9.93
C TRP A 244 5.73 29.31 -10.06
N ALA A 245 6.20 30.05 -9.06
CA ALA A 245 6.38 31.49 -9.15
C ALA A 245 7.85 31.80 -8.87
N GLY A 246 8.60 32.00 -9.95
CA GLY A 246 9.90 32.64 -9.91
C GLY A 246 9.74 34.13 -10.20
N GLU A 247 10.21 34.96 -9.29
CA GLU A 247 10.60 36.37 -9.50
C GLU A 247 11.57 36.70 -8.35
N LYS A 248 12.89 36.73 -8.56
CA LYS A 248 13.71 37.80 -9.15
C LYS A 248 13.52 39.18 -8.49
N HIS A 249 14.53 39.52 -7.70
CA HIS A 249 15.03 40.86 -7.31
C HIS A 249 14.16 41.72 -6.37
N PHE A 250 14.70 42.11 -5.20
CA PHE A 250 15.35 43.41 -4.96
C PHE A 250 15.79 43.53 -3.48
N LEU A 251 17.06 43.92 -3.30
CA LEU A 251 17.74 44.43 -2.08
C LEU A 251 17.92 43.50 -0.87
#